data_AF-A0A6M3KT76-F1
#
_entry.id   AF-A0A6M3KT76-F1
#
_cell.length_a   1.000
_cell.length_b   1.000
_cell.length_c   1.000
_cell.angle_alpha   90.00
_cell.angle_beta   90.00
_cell.angle_gamma   90.00
#
_symmetry.space_group_name_H-M   'P 1'
#
loop_
_entity.id
_entity.type
_entity.pdbx_description
1 polymer ?
#
loop_
_entity_poly.entity_id
_entity_poly.type
_entity_poly.pdbx_seq_one_letter_code
_entity_poly.pdbx_strand_id
1 'polypeptide(L)'
;MRRERLLNAFKHPMTEWKVQKAKRAHRKLNPACALCGLKPTFLARSNDVHHKIPVHVRPESACEEKNLITLCRVHHWHVGHIRDWKNFNIRIVSTIGALQRTFRNNAKPGKEA
;
A
#
# COMPACT_ATOMS: atom_id res chain seq x y z
N MET A 1 -36.69 16.43 5.58
CA MET A 1 -35.39 16.78 4.95
C MET A 1 -34.15 16.76 5.86
N ARG A 2 -34.16 17.27 7.10
CA ARG A 2 -32.94 17.26 7.97
C ARG A 2 -32.60 15.90 8.60
N ARG A 3 -33.59 15.02 8.82
CA ARG A 3 -33.42 13.66 9.37
C ARG A 3 -32.81 12.66 8.37
N GLU A 4 -33.09 12.82 7.08
CA GLU A 4 -32.60 11.91 6.02
C GLU A 4 -31.09 12.01 5.78
N ARG A 5 -30.50 13.20 5.94
CA ARG A 5 -29.05 13.41 5.85
C ARG A 5 -28.27 12.71 6.97
N LEU A 6 -28.85 12.60 8.16
CA LEU A 6 -28.22 11.91 9.28
C LEU A 6 -28.21 10.40 9.07
N LEU A 7 -29.29 9.83 8.53
CA LEU A 7 -29.37 8.39 8.23
C LEU A 7 -28.44 7.97 7.08
N ASN A 8 -28.17 8.84 6.10
CA ASN A 8 -27.21 8.58 5.03
C ASN A 8 -25.73 8.72 5.46
N ALA A 9 -25.42 9.50 6.51
CA ALA A 9 -24.08 9.57 7.06
C ALA A 9 -23.62 8.23 7.67
N PHE A 10 -24.56 7.42 8.16
CA PHE A 10 -24.30 6.04 8.61
C PHE A 10 -24.15 5.03 7.47
N LYS A 11 -24.59 5.36 6.24
CA LYS A 11 -24.47 4.50 5.05
C LYS A 11 -23.16 4.66 4.28
N HIS A 12 -22.42 5.75 4.49
CA HIS A 12 -21.08 5.95 3.91
C HIS A 12 -20.01 5.93 5.00
N PRO A 13 -19.59 4.73 5.48
CA PRO A 13 -18.74 4.60 6.66
C PRO A 13 -17.34 5.20 6.48
N MET A 14 -16.84 5.24 5.23
CA MET A 14 -15.49 5.65 4.89
C MET A 14 -15.47 6.85 3.94
N THR A 15 -15.02 7.99 4.46
CA THR A 15 -14.79 9.21 3.67
C THR A 15 -13.36 9.25 3.16
N GLU A 16 -13.15 9.94 2.03
CA GLU A 16 -11.80 10.17 1.49
C GLU A 16 -10.87 10.79 2.55
N TRP A 17 -11.36 11.74 3.35
CA TRP A 17 -10.59 12.35 4.43
C TRP A 17 -10.07 11.32 5.44
N LYS A 18 -10.91 10.36 5.88
CA LYS A 18 -10.49 9.30 6.82
C LYS A 18 -9.40 8.43 6.19
N VAL A 19 -9.59 8.05 4.92
CA VAL A 19 -8.60 7.26 4.16
C VAL A 19 -7.27 8.02 4.04
N GLN A 20 -7.30 9.29 3.66
CA GLN A 20 -6.08 10.10 3.54
C GLN A 20 -5.39 10.29 4.89
N LYS A 21 -6.15 10.47 5.98
CA LYS A 21 -5.61 10.53 7.34
C LYS A 21 -4.90 9.23 7.72
N ALA A 22 -5.51 8.07 7.45
CA ALA A 22 -4.90 6.76 7.70
C ALA A 22 -3.64 6.55 6.85
N LYS A 23 -3.68 6.86 5.55
CA LYS A 23 -2.51 6.81 4.65
C LYS A 23 -1.35 7.69 5.17
N ARG A 24 -1.65 8.90 5.66
CA ARG A 24 -0.62 9.81 6.21
C ARG A 24 0.00 9.23 7.49
N ALA A 25 -0.83 8.75 8.42
CA ALA A 25 -0.36 8.13 9.66
C ALA A 25 0.51 6.89 9.37
N HIS A 26 0.05 5.99 8.51
CA HIS A 26 0.80 4.78 8.13
C HIS A 26 2.14 5.13 7.48
N ARG A 27 2.18 6.10 6.55
CA ARG A 27 3.42 6.52 5.86
C ARG A 27 4.46 7.12 6.81
N LYS A 28 4.02 7.82 7.86
CA LYS A 28 4.93 8.38 8.88
C LYS A 28 5.63 7.27 9.66
N LEU A 29 4.91 6.20 9.99
CA LEU A 29 5.46 5.05 10.73
C LEU A 29 6.23 4.07 9.81
N ASN A 30 5.81 3.98 8.55
CA ASN A 30 6.35 3.05 7.55
C ASN A 30 6.82 3.83 6.30
N PRO A 31 7.90 4.64 6.38
CA PRO A 31 8.29 5.53 5.28
C PRO A 31 8.97 4.79 4.12
N ALA A 32 9.57 3.63 4.37
CA ALA A 32 10.31 2.87 3.39
C ALA A 32 9.38 2.03 2.50
N CYS A 33 9.81 1.78 1.26
CA CYS A 33 9.13 0.81 0.40
C CYS A 33 9.24 -0.59 1.00
N ALA A 34 8.11 -1.26 1.19
CA ALA A 34 8.05 -2.59 1.79
C ALA A 34 8.81 -3.66 1.00
N LEU A 35 9.07 -3.44 -0.30
CA LEU A 35 9.83 -4.37 -1.13
C LEU A 35 11.34 -4.07 -1.10
N CYS A 36 11.77 -2.89 -1.54
CA CYS A 36 13.20 -2.57 -1.71
C CYS A 36 13.82 -1.75 -0.58
N GLY A 37 13.05 -1.31 0.42
CA GLY A 37 13.55 -0.48 1.51
C GLY A 37 13.83 0.98 1.15
N LEU A 38 13.63 1.40 -0.11
CA LEU A 38 13.84 2.79 -0.53
C LEU A 38 13.06 3.76 0.37
N LYS A 39 13.74 4.73 0.94
CA LYS A 39 13.13 5.81 1.75
C LYS A 39 12.97 7.08 0.90
N PRO A 40 11.95 7.92 1.18
CA PRO A 40 11.84 9.24 0.56
C PRO A 40 13.08 10.07 0.88
N THR A 41 13.58 10.80 -0.12
CA THR A 41 14.67 11.78 0.02
C THR A 41 14.18 13.15 -0.43
N PHE A 42 14.96 14.19 -0.16
CA PHE A 42 14.61 15.55 -0.58
C PHE A 42 14.47 15.70 -2.11
N LEU A 43 15.24 14.93 -2.87
CA LEU A 43 15.30 15.02 -4.34
C LEU A 43 14.40 14.00 -5.06
N ALA A 44 13.89 12.99 -4.34
CA ALA A 44 13.11 11.90 -4.93
C ALA A 44 11.62 12.00 -4.55
N ARG A 45 10.74 11.53 -5.44
CA ARG A 45 9.32 11.40 -5.12
C ARG A 45 9.12 10.54 -3.88
N SER A 46 8.28 11.02 -2.97
CA SER A 46 7.87 10.26 -1.80
C SER A 46 7.16 8.97 -2.17
N ASN A 47 7.41 7.92 -1.38
CA ASN A 47 6.65 6.67 -1.46
C ASN A 47 5.17 6.92 -1.17
N ASP A 48 4.30 6.12 -1.75
CA ASP A 48 2.85 6.17 -1.50
C ASP A 48 2.32 4.92 -0.81
N VAL A 49 1.22 5.09 -0.09
CA VAL A 49 0.54 4.00 0.60
C VAL A 49 -0.47 3.37 -0.35
N HIS A 50 -0.27 2.08 -0.62
CA HIS A 50 -1.14 1.23 -1.39
C HIS A 50 -2.12 0.51 -0.45
N HIS A 51 -3.37 0.32 -0.90
CA HIS A 51 -4.32 -0.54 -0.21
C HIS A 51 -4.19 -1.96 -0.79
N LYS A 52 -3.96 -2.96 0.06
CA LYS A 52 -3.86 -4.37 -0.35
C LYS A 52 -5.20 -4.87 -0.90
N ILE A 53 -6.31 -4.40 -0.33
CA ILE A 53 -7.67 -4.54 -0.82
C ILE A 53 -8.21 -3.13 -1.09
N PRO A 54 -8.59 -2.80 -2.34
CA PRO A 54 -9.05 -1.45 -2.70
C PRO A 54 -10.30 -1.02 -1.93
N VAL A 55 -10.44 0.29 -1.72
CA VAL A 55 -11.56 0.88 -0.98
C VAL A 55 -12.92 0.53 -1.62
N HIS A 56 -13.02 0.47 -2.95
CA HIS A 56 -14.27 0.13 -3.64
C HIS A 56 -14.66 -1.35 -3.49
N VAL A 57 -13.70 -2.23 -3.15
CA VAL A 57 -13.95 -3.66 -2.90
C VAL A 57 -14.36 -3.87 -1.44
N ARG A 58 -13.65 -3.21 -0.51
CA ARG A 58 -13.84 -3.42 0.94
C ARG A 58 -13.69 -2.12 1.75
N PRO A 59 -14.67 -1.20 1.69
CA PRO A 59 -14.56 0.13 2.27
C PRO A 59 -14.28 0.15 3.77
N GLU A 60 -14.80 -0.82 4.52
CA GLU A 60 -14.65 -0.93 5.97
C GLU A 60 -13.20 -1.22 6.40
N SER A 61 -12.41 -1.81 5.50
CA SER A 61 -11.00 -2.13 5.75
C SER A 61 -10.02 -1.02 5.33
N ALA A 62 -10.51 0.07 4.75
CA ALA A 62 -9.65 1.07 4.10
C ALA A 62 -8.70 1.80 5.07
N CYS A 63 -9.11 1.96 6.34
CA CYS A 63 -8.28 2.57 7.37
C CYS A 63 -7.49 1.57 8.22
N GLU A 64 -7.69 0.27 8.02
CA GLU A 64 -6.99 -0.75 8.80
C GLU A 64 -5.51 -0.79 8.41
N GLU A 65 -4.61 -0.69 9.39
CA GLU A 65 -3.16 -0.71 9.12
C GLU A 65 -2.72 -1.98 8.38
N LYS A 66 -3.33 -3.13 8.69
CA LYS A 66 -3.06 -4.40 8.00
C LYS A 66 -3.44 -4.38 6.52
N ASN A 67 -4.31 -3.47 6.08
CA ASN A 67 -4.68 -3.28 4.68
C ASN A 67 -3.79 -2.25 3.96
N LEU A 68 -2.89 -1.58 4.66
CA LEU A 68 -2.00 -0.56 4.11
C LEU A 68 -0.59 -1.10 3.90
N ILE A 69 0.09 -0.61 2.88
CA ILE A 69 1.51 -0.91 2.63
C ILE A 69 2.19 0.21 1.85
N THR A 70 3.35 0.69 2.32
CA THR A 70 4.12 1.73 1.64
C THR A 70 4.94 1.14 0.49
N LEU A 71 4.83 1.73 -0.71
CA LEU A 71 5.58 1.32 -1.91
C LEU A 71 6.16 2.54 -2.63
N CYS A 72 7.33 2.37 -3.24
CA CYS A 72 7.86 3.35 -4.19
C CYS A 72 7.04 3.31 -5.48
N ARG A 73 7.14 4.36 -6.31
CA ARG A 73 6.36 4.49 -7.56
C ARG A 73 6.43 3.24 -8.45
N VAL A 74 7.63 2.69 -8.63
CA VAL A 74 7.87 1.52 -9.49
C VAL A 74 7.19 0.28 -8.93
N HIS A 75 7.38 -0.03 -7.64
CA HIS A 75 6.77 -1.22 -7.03
C HIS A 75 5.27 -1.06 -6.78
N HIS A 76 4.79 0.16 -6.56
CA HIS A 76 3.36 0.43 -6.50
C HIS A 76 2.69 0.03 -7.82
N TRP A 77 3.29 0.38 -8.96
CA TRP A 77 2.80 0.01 -10.28
C TRP A 77 2.93 -1.49 -10.57
N HIS A 78 4.14 -2.05 -10.45
CA HIS A 78 4.42 -3.42 -10.90
C HIS A 78 3.92 -4.48 -9.92
N VAL A 79 4.00 -4.22 -8.61
CA VAL A 79 3.71 -5.21 -7.57
C VAL A 79 2.35 -4.98 -6.93
N GLY A 80 1.98 -3.72 -6.69
CA GLY A 80 0.67 -3.36 -6.15
C GLY A 80 -0.45 -3.50 -7.18
N HIS A 81 -0.24 -2.92 -8.36
CA HIS A 81 -1.25 -2.85 -9.42
C HIS A 81 -1.04 -3.83 -10.58
N ILE A 82 0.02 -4.64 -10.58
CA ILE A 82 0.30 -5.63 -11.64
C ILE A 82 0.26 -4.98 -13.04
N ARG A 83 0.79 -3.77 -13.14
CA ARG A 83 0.81 -2.97 -14.38
C ARG A 83 -0.58 -2.60 -14.94
N ASP A 84 -1.60 -2.51 -14.08
CA ASP A 84 -2.90 -1.91 -14.40
C ASP A 84 -3.49 -1.22 -13.14
N TRP A 85 -3.75 0.09 -13.20
CA TRP A 85 -4.25 0.86 -12.04
C TRP A 85 -5.64 0.41 -11.61
N LYS A 86 -6.39 -0.25 -12.50
CA LYS A 86 -7.69 -0.85 -12.20
C LYS A 86 -7.57 -2.19 -11.49
N ASN A 87 -6.40 -2.82 -11.50
CA ASN A 87 -6.14 -4.11 -10.89
C ASN A 87 -5.37 -3.96 -9.56
N PHE A 88 -5.34 -5.02 -8.76
CA PHE A 88 -4.60 -5.07 -7.50
C PHE A 88 -4.09 -6.48 -7.19
N ASN A 89 -2.94 -6.57 -6.52
CA ASN A 89 -2.35 -7.83 -6.14
C ASN A 89 -2.89 -8.32 -4.78
N ILE A 90 -3.87 -9.22 -4.81
CA ILE A 90 -4.43 -9.86 -3.61
C ILE A 90 -3.38 -10.62 -2.78
N ARG A 91 -2.27 -11.04 -3.41
CA ARG A 91 -1.15 -11.76 -2.80
C ARG A 91 0.06 -10.84 -2.60
N ILE A 92 -0.12 -9.53 -2.46
CA ILE A 92 1.00 -8.58 -2.43
C ILE A 92 2.04 -8.89 -1.35
N VAL A 93 1.61 -9.32 -0.15
CA VAL A 93 2.51 -9.64 0.96
C VAL A 93 3.39 -10.85 0.62
N SER A 94 2.81 -11.93 0.10
CA SER A 94 3.58 -13.12 -0.29
C SER A 94 4.44 -12.86 -1.52
N THR A 95 3.96 -12.04 -2.47
CA THR A 95 4.73 -11.58 -3.64
C THR A 95 5.98 -10.83 -3.22
N ILE A 96 5.84 -9.85 -2.32
CA ILE A 96 6.98 -9.09 -1.78
C ILE A 96 7.97 -10.03 -1.08
N GLY A 97 7.48 -10.92 -0.20
CA GLY A 97 8.34 -11.86 0.51
C GLY A 97 9.10 -12.79 -0.43
N ALA A 98 8.47 -13.26 -1.51
CA ALA A 98 9.12 -14.08 -2.53
C ALA A 98 10.21 -13.28 -3.27
N LEU A 99 9.90 -12.08 -3.74
CA LEU A 99 10.86 -11.22 -4.44
C LEU A 99 12.06 -10.89 -3.55
N GLN A 100 11.84 -10.53 -2.29
CA GLN A 100 12.91 -10.26 -1.33
C GLN A 100 13.81 -11.47 -1.08
N ARG A 101 13.27 -12.70 -1.08
CA ARG A 101 14.08 -13.92 -0.98
C ARG A 101 14.91 -14.12 -2.24
N THR A 102 14.30 -13.99 -3.42
CA THR A 102 15.00 -14.13 -4.70
C THR A 102 16.16 -13.15 -4.83
N PHE A 103 15.92 -11.86 -4.57
CA PHE A 103 16.99 -10.85 -4.67
C PHE A 103 18.09 -11.05 -3.63
N ARG A 104 17.78 -11.47 -2.40
CA ARG A 104 18.81 -11.80 -1.40
C ARG A 104 19.64 -13.02 -1.76
N ASN A 105 19.01 -14.06 -2.33
CA ASN A 105 19.70 -15.27 -2.75
C ASN A 105 20.64 -15.00 -3.94
N ASN A 106 20.23 -14.13 -4.86
CA ASN A 106 21.04 -13.72 -6.01
C ASN A 106 22.16 -12.71 -5.64
N ALA A 107 22.06 -12.05 -4.48
CA ALA A 107 23.08 -11.12 -4.00
C ALA A 107 24.21 -11.79 -3.19
N LYS A 108 24.10 -13.09 -2.87
CA LYS A 108 25.24 -13.82 -2.30
C LYS A 108 26.21 -14.12 -3.44
N PRO A 109 27.45 -13.60 -3.44
CA PRO A 109 28.46 -14.09 -4.36
C PRO A 109 28.58 -15.60 -4.16
N GLY A 110 28.74 -16.34 -5.26
CA GLY A 110 28.97 -17.78 -5.19
C GLY A 110 30.05 -18.06 -4.16
N LYS A 111 29.85 -19.06 -3.30
CA LYS A 111 30.92 -19.57 -2.44
C LYS A 111 32.10 -19.85 -3.36
N GLU A 112 33.21 -19.14 -3.15
CA GLU A 112 34.50 -19.52 -3.72
C GLU A 112 34.74 -20.97 -3.32
N ALA A 113 34.89 -21.83 -4.35
CA ALA A 113 35.20 -23.25 -4.21
C ALA A 113 36.71 -23.43 -4.02
#